data_AF-A0A920NWY2-F1
#
_entry.id   AF-A0A920NWY2-F1
#
_cell.length_a   1.000
_cell.length_b   1.000
_cell.length_c   1.000
_cell.angle_alpha   90.00
_cell.angle_beta   90.00
_cell.angle_gamma   90.00
#
_symmetry.space_group_name_H-M   'P 1'
#
loop_
_entity.id
_entity.type
_entity.pdbx_description
1 polymer ?
#
loop_
_entity_poly.entity_id
_entity_poly.type
_entity_poly.pdbx_seq_one_letter_code
_entity_poly.pdbx_strand_id
1 'polypeptide(L)'
;MSDTGHTVKSYAEEMQSLNDDLIKMGSLTESQLADAMEAVIKLDKESVDKIVQNDSKINALRAAIDNQITTVLVKRAPMAVDLRITISTMKISHDLERIGDLAKSVAKKSLLCQLICRTNL
;
A
#
# COMPACT_ATOMS: atom_id res chain seq x y z
N MET A 1 -32.91 17.77 17.71
CA MET A 1 -33.16 16.83 16.58
C MET A 1 -32.34 17.24 15.36
N SER A 2 -31.00 17.27 15.48
CA SER A 2 -30.06 17.63 14.40
C SER A 2 -28.93 16.60 14.21
N ASP A 3 -29.02 15.43 14.85
CA ASP A 3 -27.88 14.52 15.03
C ASP A 3 -27.69 13.51 13.88
N THR A 4 -28.77 13.13 13.19
CA THR A 4 -28.74 12.14 12.10
C THR A 4 -28.01 12.65 10.86
N GLY A 5 -28.10 13.96 10.56
CA GLY A 5 -27.45 14.57 9.39
C GLY A 5 -25.92 14.66 9.52
N HIS A 6 -25.42 14.96 10.73
CA HIS A 6 -23.98 15.03 10.99
C HIS A 6 -23.33 13.64 11.01
N THR A 7 -24.02 12.64 11.56
CA THR A 7 -23.53 11.26 11.64
C THR A 7 -23.31 10.65 10.25
N VAL A 8 -24.26 10.85 9.33
CA VAL A 8 -24.16 10.33 7.94
C VAL A 8 -23.08 11.08 7.16
N LYS A 9 -22.97 12.41 7.33
CA LYS A 9 -21.93 13.20 6.65
C LYS A 9 -20.52 12.79 7.08
N SER A 10 -20.30 12.64 8.39
CA SER A 10 -19.01 12.21 8.94
C SER A 10 -18.64 10.79 8.48
N TYR A 11 -19.61 9.89 8.28
CA TYR A 11 -19.34 8.56 7.72
C TYR A 11 -18.87 8.62 6.27
N ALA A 12 -19.54 9.42 5.45
CA ALA A 12 -19.17 9.58 4.04
C ALA A 12 -17.75 10.17 3.92
N GLU A 13 -17.39 11.12 4.79
CA GLU A 13 -16.04 11.69 4.87
C GLU A 13 -14.99 10.64 5.26
N GLU A 14 -15.28 9.78 6.25
CA GLU A 14 -14.40 8.65 6.62
C GLU A 14 -14.21 7.67 5.45
N MET A 15 -15.28 7.32 4.74
CA MET A 15 -15.23 6.43 3.57
C MET A 15 -14.47 7.05 2.40
N GLN A 16 -14.61 8.35 2.17
CA GLN A 16 -13.85 9.06 1.15
C GLN A 16 -12.36 9.07 1.50
N SER A 17 -12.00 9.39 2.74
CA SER A 17 -10.61 9.35 3.20
C SER A 17 -9.98 7.97 3.03
N LEU A 18 -10.73 6.91 3.34
CA LEU A 18 -10.27 5.53 3.16
C LEU A 18 -10.00 5.20 1.68
N ASN A 19 -10.86 5.70 0.78
CA ASN A 19 -10.68 5.53 -0.66
C ASN A 19 -9.46 6.29 -1.18
N ASP A 20 -9.28 7.53 -0.75
CA ASP A 20 -8.15 8.39 -1.15
C ASP A 20 -6.81 7.77 -0.70
N ASP A 21 -6.73 7.27 0.54
CA ASP A 21 -5.55 6.58 1.04
C ASP A 21 -5.25 5.29 0.27
N LEU A 22 -6.28 4.52 -0.10
CA LEU A 22 -6.12 3.32 -0.92
C LEU A 22 -5.59 3.66 -2.32
N ILE A 23 -6.13 4.70 -2.98
CA ILE A 23 -5.65 5.17 -4.29
C ILE A 23 -4.18 5.59 -4.20
N LYS A 24 -3.84 6.36 -3.17
CA LYS A 24 -2.47 6.81 -2.93
C LYS A 24 -1.51 5.64 -2.70
N MET A 25 -1.93 4.64 -1.93
CA MET A 25 -1.16 3.41 -1.74
C MET A 25 -0.96 2.66 -3.06
N GLY A 26 -2.00 2.61 -3.90
CA GLY A 26 -1.94 2.05 -5.25
C GLY A 26 -0.88 2.74 -6.12
N SER A 27 -0.91 4.07 -6.20
CA SER A 27 0.07 4.84 -6.99
C SER A 27 1.51 4.64 -6.50
N LEU A 28 1.74 4.57 -5.18
CA LEU A 28 3.08 4.29 -4.65
C LEU A 28 3.54 2.86 -4.97
N THR A 29 2.62 1.89 -4.89
CA THR A 29 2.91 0.50 -5.22
C THR A 29 3.26 0.34 -6.71
N GLU A 30 2.52 1.01 -7.59
CA GLU A 30 2.81 1.05 -9.03
C GLU A 30 4.18 1.68 -9.32
N SER A 31 4.48 2.82 -8.71
CA SER A 31 5.80 3.47 -8.83
C SER A 31 6.92 2.56 -8.35
N GLN A 32 6.75 1.90 -7.20
CA GLN A 32 7.76 0.99 -6.65
C GLN A 32 7.99 -0.23 -7.54
N LEU A 33 6.93 -0.75 -8.18
CA LEU A 33 7.04 -1.82 -9.16
C LEU A 33 7.83 -1.38 -10.39
N ALA A 34 7.54 -0.20 -10.95
CA ALA A 34 8.27 0.36 -12.07
C ALA A 34 9.76 0.59 -11.74
N ASP A 35 10.04 1.16 -10.56
CA ASP A 35 11.40 1.35 -10.07
C ASP A 35 12.15 0.01 -9.93
N ALA A 36 11.47 -1.04 -9.44
CA ALA A 36 12.07 -2.36 -9.33
C ALA A 36 12.41 -2.99 -10.68
N MET A 37 11.56 -2.80 -11.70
CA MET A 37 11.86 -3.24 -13.07
C MET A 37 13.07 -2.51 -13.64
N GLU A 38 13.17 -1.21 -13.42
CA GLU A 38 14.31 -0.41 -13.86
C GLU A 38 15.61 -0.80 -13.14
N ALA A 39 15.54 -1.08 -11.83
CA ALA A 39 16.69 -1.52 -11.03
C ALA A 39 17.23 -2.89 -11.49
N VAL A 40 16.37 -3.77 -12.02
CA VAL A 40 16.79 -5.05 -12.61
C VAL A 40 17.58 -4.84 -13.90
N ILE A 41 17.24 -3.82 -14.70
CA ILE A 41 17.91 -3.51 -15.96
C ILE A 41 19.24 -2.79 -15.70
N LYS A 42 19.22 -1.75 -14.86
CA LYS A 42 20.41 -0.92 -14.56
C LYS A 42 21.43 -1.63 -13.69
N LEU A 43 20.98 -2.55 -12.83
CA LEU A 43 21.81 -3.24 -11.84
C LEU A 43 22.62 -2.25 -10.99
N ASP A 44 21.99 -1.15 -10.56
CA ASP A 44 22.60 -0.15 -9.71
C ASP A 44 22.04 -0.21 -8.28
N LYS A 45 22.91 0.08 -7.31
CA LYS A 45 22.56 0.01 -5.89
C LYS A 45 21.67 1.17 -5.44
N GLU A 46 21.82 2.36 -6.04
CA GLU A 46 21.09 3.56 -5.64
C GLU A 46 19.58 3.40 -5.86
N SER A 47 19.18 2.79 -6.96
CA SER A 47 17.79 2.48 -7.29
C SER A 47 17.19 1.49 -6.29
N VAL A 48 17.96 0.45 -5.91
CA VAL A 48 17.53 -0.51 -4.88
C VAL A 48 17.36 0.17 -3.52
N ASP A 49 18.28 1.04 -3.13
CA ASP A 49 18.20 1.76 -1.86
C ASP A 49 16.97 2.68 -1.80
N LYS A 50 16.62 3.34 -2.92
CA LYS A 50 15.38 4.13 -3.04
C LYS A 50 14.13 3.28 -2.89
N ILE A 51 14.08 2.11 -3.52
CA ILE A 51 12.95 1.17 -3.41
C ILE A 51 12.75 0.73 -1.96
N VAL A 52 13.84 0.39 -1.26
CA VAL A 52 13.80 -0.01 0.16
C VAL A 52 13.29 1.11 1.04
N GLN A 53 13.65 2.36 0.75
CA GLN A 53 13.14 3.52 1.50
C GLN A 53 11.65 3.77 1.23
N ASN A 54 11.21 3.65 -0.03
CA ASN A 54 9.82 3.88 -0.42
C ASN A 54 8.85 2.83 0.15
N ASP A 55 9.30 1.60 0.33
CA ASP A 55 8.54 0.50 0.92
C ASP A 55 7.93 0.86 2.30
N SER A 56 8.69 1.61 3.11
CA SER A 56 8.21 2.09 4.41
C SER A 56 6.94 2.96 4.33
N LYS A 57 6.77 3.70 3.22
CA LYS A 57 5.59 4.55 2.99
C LYS A 57 4.36 3.71 2.68
N ILE A 58 4.53 2.62 1.92
CA ILE A 58 3.45 1.67 1.60
C ILE A 58 2.99 0.99 2.90
N ASN A 59 3.93 0.54 3.73
CA ASN A 59 3.63 -0.08 5.03
C ASN A 59 2.91 0.89 5.97
N ALA A 60 3.34 2.15 6.01
CA ALA A 60 2.68 3.18 6.83
C ALA A 60 1.23 3.45 6.36
N LEU A 61 0.99 3.51 5.04
CA LEU A 61 -0.36 3.68 4.50
C LEU A 61 -1.25 2.47 4.79
N ARG A 62 -0.72 1.25 4.65
CA ARG A 62 -1.46 0.03 5.02
C ARG A 62 -1.89 0.06 6.48
N ALA A 63 -0.98 0.41 7.39
CA ALA A 63 -1.31 0.52 8.81
C ALA A 63 -2.36 1.63 9.08
N ALA A 64 -2.29 2.76 8.37
CA ALA A 64 -3.29 3.82 8.46
C ALA A 64 -4.68 3.34 8.00
N ILE A 65 -4.74 2.65 6.86
CA ILE A 65 -5.96 2.05 6.30
C ILE A 65 -6.55 1.03 7.27
N ASP A 66 -5.74 0.11 7.81
CA ASP A 66 -6.21 -0.89 8.77
C ASP A 66 -6.80 -0.23 10.03
N ASN A 67 -6.15 0.83 10.56
CA ASN A 67 -6.66 1.58 11.71
C ASN A 67 -7.98 2.31 11.41
N GLN A 68 -8.12 2.92 10.23
CA GLN A 68 -9.37 3.55 9.80
C GLN A 68 -10.48 2.51 9.70
N ILE A 69 -10.21 1.35 9.11
CA ILE A 69 -11.17 0.26 8.98
C ILE A 69 -11.59 -0.27 10.35
N THR A 70 -10.66 -0.52 11.27
CA THR A 70 -11.00 -0.91 12.64
C THR A 70 -11.89 0.14 13.31
N THR A 71 -11.58 1.43 13.12
CA THR A 71 -12.37 2.54 13.67
C THR A 71 -13.80 2.53 13.14
N VAL A 72 -13.98 2.36 11.83
CA VAL A 72 -15.30 2.27 11.19
C VAL A 72 -16.08 1.07 11.73
N LEU A 73 -15.45 -0.12 11.79
CA LEU A 73 -16.10 -1.34 12.25
C LEU A 73 -16.58 -1.22 13.70
N VAL A 74 -15.75 -0.65 14.57
CA VAL A 74 -16.07 -0.48 16.00
C VAL A 74 -17.13 0.60 16.22
N LYS A 75 -17.00 1.75 15.55
CA LYS A 75 -17.89 2.91 15.83
C LYS A 75 -19.26 2.80 15.18
N ARG A 76 -19.36 2.14 14.01
CA ARG A 76 -20.54 2.27 13.14
C ARG A 76 -21.21 0.95 12.79
N ALA A 77 -20.61 -0.20 13.09
CA ALA A 77 -21.14 -1.53 12.78
C ALA A 77 -21.83 -1.59 11.40
N PRO A 78 -21.10 -1.24 10.31
CA PRO A 78 -21.69 -1.10 8.97
C PRO A 78 -22.33 -2.41 8.50
N MET A 79 -23.40 -2.30 7.71
CA MET A 79 -24.16 -3.46 7.23
C MET A 79 -24.14 -3.56 5.71
N ALA A 80 -24.29 -4.79 5.20
CA ALA A 80 -24.46 -5.11 3.78
C ALA A 80 -23.38 -4.49 2.85
N VAL A 81 -23.72 -3.42 2.12
CA VAL A 81 -22.86 -2.79 1.10
C VAL A 81 -21.64 -2.13 1.75
N ASP A 82 -21.87 -1.39 2.82
CA ASP A 82 -20.83 -0.67 3.55
C ASP A 82 -19.77 -1.59 4.15
N LEU A 83 -20.21 -2.71 4.72
CA LEU A 83 -19.32 -3.75 5.23
C LEU A 83 -18.51 -4.38 4.10
N ARG A 84 -19.15 -4.65 2.95
CA ARG A 84 -18.48 -5.23 1.79
C ARG A 84 -17.39 -4.31 1.27
N ILE A 85 -17.67 -3.00 1.15
CA ILE A 85 -16.69 -1.99 0.72
C ILE A 85 -15.51 -1.97 1.70
N THR A 86 -15.80 -1.83 2.99
CA THR A 86 -14.78 -1.77 4.05
C THR A 86 -13.84 -2.99 4.03
N ILE A 87 -14.39 -4.20 3.97
CA ILE A 87 -13.60 -5.44 3.91
C ILE A 87 -12.85 -5.59 2.59
N SER A 88 -13.43 -5.13 1.47
CA SER A 88 -12.75 -5.15 0.17
C SER A 88 -11.54 -4.23 0.18
N THR A 89 -11.67 -3.02 0.74
CA THR A 89 -10.55 -2.08 0.92
C THR A 89 -9.43 -2.70 1.76
N MET A 90 -9.76 -3.38 2.86
CA MET A 90 -8.77 -4.11 3.68
C MET A 90 -7.98 -5.10 2.84
N LYS A 91 -8.68 -5.95 2.07
CA LYS A 91 -8.03 -6.97 1.23
C LYS A 91 -7.16 -6.37 0.13
N ILE A 92 -7.65 -5.34 -0.56
CA ILE A 92 -6.88 -4.66 -1.60
C ILE A 92 -5.61 -4.04 -1.01
N SER A 93 -5.70 -3.38 0.16
CA SER A 93 -4.52 -2.81 0.81
C SER A 93 -3.47 -3.87 1.17
N HIS A 94 -3.90 -5.06 1.60
CA HIS A 94 -3.00 -6.18 1.87
C HIS A 94 -2.29 -6.64 0.59
N ASP A 95 -3.04 -6.79 -0.50
CA ASP A 95 -2.48 -7.23 -1.77
C ASP A 95 -1.51 -6.19 -2.35
N LEU A 96 -1.79 -4.89 -2.19
CA LEU A 96 -0.88 -3.81 -2.58
C LEU A 96 0.44 -3.82 -1.81
N GLU A 97 0.40 -3.98 -0.48
CA GLU A 97 1.64 -4.07 0.32
C GLU A 97 2.46 -5.30 -0.08
N ARG A 98 1.82 -6.45 -0.28
CA ARG A 98 2.48 -7.65 -0.78
C ARG A 98 3.14 -7.43 -2.14
N ILE A 99 2.51 -6.70 -3.05
CA ILE A 99 3.12 -6.33 -4.35
C ILE A 99 4.37 -5.47 -4.12
N GLY A 100 4.28 -4.46 -3.25
CA GLY A 100 5.42 -3.60 -2.89
C GLY A 100 6.60 -4.40 -2.33
N ASP A 101 6.32 -5.34 -1.43
CA ASP A 101 7.30 -6.22 -0.79
C ASP A 101 7.99 -7.16 -1.79
N LEU A 102 7.21 -7.71 -2.73
CA LEU A 102 7.75 -8.53 -3.82
C LEU A 102 8.63 -7.69 -4.75
N ALA A 103 8.22 -6.47 -5.12
CA ALA A 103 9.01 -5.56 -5.94
C ALA A 103 10.36 -5.23 -5.26
N LYS A 104 10.35 -4.91 -3.97
CA LYS A 104 11.57 -4.71 -3.16
C LYS A 104 12.46 -5.95 -3.18
N SER A 105 11.87 -7.14 -3.03
CA SER A 105 12.60 -8.40 -3.02
C SER A 105 13.26 -8.71 -4.36
N VAL A 106 12.58 -8.44 -5.47
CA VAL A 106 13.13 -8.59 -6.83
C VAL A 106 14.32 -7.65 -7.04
N ALA A 107 14.18 -6.37 -6.67
CA ALA A 107 15.25 -5.38 -6.80
C ALA A 107 16.49 -5.74 -5.97
N LYS A 108 16.33 -6.25 -4.74
CA LYS A 108 17.46 -6.72 -3.94
C LYS A 108 18.18 -7.91 -4.57
N LYS A 109 17.43 -8.84 -5.18
CA LYS A 109 17.99 -10.04 -5.82
C LYS A 109 18.76 -9.71 -7.09
N SER A 110 18.36 -8.68 -7.85
CA SER A 110 19.10 -8.29 -9.06
C SER A 110 20.53 -7.85 -8.74
N LEU A 111 20.71 -7.07 -7.67
CA LEU A 111 22.04 -6.64 -7.20
C LEU A 111 22.89 -7.82 -6.73
N LEU A 112 22.31 -8.78 -6.02
CA LEU A 112 23.01 -10.00 -5.59
C LEU A 112 23.50 -10.82 -6.80
N CYS A 113 22.65 -10.99 -7.81
CA CYS A 113 23.02 -11.71 -9.04
C CYS A 113 24.21 -11.05 -9.75
N GLN A 114 24.23 -9.72 -9.85
CA GLN A 114 25.34 -8.97 -10.44
C GLN A 114 26.66 -9.22 -9.68
N LEU A 115 26.64 -9.24 -8.35
CA LEU A 115 27.83 -9.50 -7.53
C LEU A 115 28.37 -10.91 -7.79
N ILE A 116 27.49 -11.92 -7.83
CA ILE A 116 27.89 -13.32 -8.09
C ILE A 116 28.52 -13.47 -9.47
N CYS A 117 27.92 -12.87 -10.51
CA CYS A 117 28.46 -12.92 -11.87
C CYS A 117 29.82 -12.20 -11.99
N ARG A 118 30.05 -11.13 -11.20
CA ARG A 118 31.35 -10.43 -11.17
C ARG A 118 32.46 -11.20 -10.43
N THR A 119 32.12 -12.02 -9.44
CA THR A 119 33.11 -12.80 -8.67
C THR A 119 33.48 -14.15 -9.30
N ASN A 120 32.71 -14.61 -10.29
CA ASN A 120 32.93 -15.87 -11.00
C ASN A 120 33.50 -15.69 -12.44
N LEU A 121 33.95 -14.48 -12.76
CA LEU A 121 34.72 -14.12 -13.96
C LEU A 121 36.10 -13.60 -13.51
#